data_AF-A0A5N1GEL1-F1
#
_entry.id   AF-A0A5N1GEL1-F1
#
_cell.length_a   1.000
_cell.length_b   1.000
_cell.length_c   1.000
_cell.angle_alpha   90.00
_cell.angle_beta   90.00
_cell.angle_gamma   90.00
#
_symmetry.space_group_name_H-M   'P 1'
#
loop_
_entity.id
_entity.type
_entity.pdbx_description
1 polymer ?
#
loop_
_entity_poly.entity_id
_entity_poly.type
_entity_poly.pdbx_seq_one_letter_code
_entity_poly.pdbx_strand_id
1 'polypeptide(L)' 'MDNEQVKKVWDQYSGRIIGAVLGFIFALLWMSIGFAESLLIFVVMGAAYCVGAYFDGELDLNSWLKFFNIK' A
#
# COMPACT_ATOMS: atom_id res chain seq x y z
N MET A 1 -23.54 10.97 -10.03
CA MET A 1 -23.26 10.85 -8.60
C MET A 1 -22.80 12.20 -8.11
N ASP A 2 -23.41 12.70 -7.05
CA ASP A 2 -22.96 13.93 -6.37
C ASP A 2 -21.52 13.71 -5.85
N ASN A 3 -20.66 14.72 -5.99
CA ASN A 3 -19.25 14.68 -5.59
C ASN A 3 -19.06 14.31 -4.12
N GLU A 4 -20.02 14.62 -3.26
CA GLU A 4 -20.00 14.31 -1.83
C GLU A 4 -20.17 12.80 -1.58
N GLN A 5 -21.01 12.13 -2.39
CA GLN A 5 -21.20 10.67 -2.35
C GLN A 5 -19.93 9.93 -2.81
N VAL A 6 -19.26 10.42 -3.85
CA VAL A 6 -17.99 9.85 -4.34
C VAL A 6 -16.93 9.91 -3.26
N LYS A 7 -16.83 11.05 -2.57
CA LYS A 7 -15.85 11.25 -1.49
C LYS A 7 -16.11 10.32 -0.30
N LYS A 8 -17.36 10.12 0.11
CA LYS A 8 -17.71 9.15 1.18
C LYS A 8 -17.34 7.72 0.82
N VAL A 9 -17.63 7.29 -0.42
CA VAL A 9 -17.25 5.95 -0.88
C VAL A 9 -15.73 5.81 -0.93
N TRP A 10 -15.01 6.84 -1.38
CA TRP A 10 -13.56 6.83 -1.40
C TRP A 10 -12.95 6.74 0.02
N ASP A 11 -13.39 7.59 0.96
CA ASP A 11 -12.89 7.56 2.33
C ASP A 11 -13.17 6.21 3.01
N GLN A 12 -14.30 5.56 2.70
CA GLN A 12 -14.67 4.28 3.30
C GLN A 12 -13.96 3.07 2.66
N TYR A 13 -13.68 3.09 1.35
CA TYR A 13 -13.21 1.92 0.60
C TYR A 13 -11.81 2.08 -0.01
N SER A 14 -11.16 3.23 0.13
CA SER A 14 -9.83 3.53 -0.41
C SER A 14 -8.82 2.40 -0.15
N GLY A 15 -8.72 1.91 1.09
CA GLY A 15 -7.80 0.83 1.44
C GLY A 15 -8.07 -0.48 0.68
N ARG A 16 -9.35 -0.82 0.44
CA ARG A 16 -9.73 -2.03 -0.31
C ARG A 16 -9.42 -1.88 -1.79
N ILE A 17 -9.69 -0.71 -2.36
CA ILE A 17 -9.42 -0.40 -3.76
C ILE A 17 -7.92 -0.42 -4.02
N ILE A 18 -7.13 0.26 -3.18
CA ILE A 18 -5.67 0.30 -3.28
C ILE A 18 -5.09 -1.11 -3.12
N GLY A 19 -5.55 -1.89 -2.14
CA GLY A 19 -5.11 -3.28 -1.96
C GLY A 19 -5.41 -4.17 -3.16
N ALA A 20 -6.60 -4.06 -3.75
CA ALA A 20 -6.98 -4.81 -4.94
C ALA A 20 -6.11 -4.43 -6.16
N VAL A 21 -5.85 -3.14 -6.35
CA VAL A 21 -4.99 -2.64 -7.44
C VAL A 21 -3.54 -3.12 -7.25
N LEU A 22 -2.99 -3.01 -6.04
CA LEU A 22 -1.64 -3.48 -5.74
C LEU A 22 -1.50 -5.00 -5.93
N GLY A 23 -2.48 -5.78 -5.46
CA GLY A 23 -2.50 -7.23 -5.66
C GLY A 23 -2.58 -7.62 -7.14
N PHE A 24 -3.36 -6.89 -7.93
CA PHE A 24 -3.45 -7.10 -9.37
C PHE A 24 -2.13 -6.79 -10.08
N ILE A 25 -1.48 -5.67 -9.75
CA ILE A 25 -0.15 -5.33 -10.30
C ILE A 25 0.87 -6.40 -9.92
N PHE A 26 0.87 -6.85 -8.67
CA PHE A 26 1.78 -7.91 -8.22
C PHE A 26 1.56 -9.23 -8.98
N ALA A 27 0.31 -9.61 -9.23
CA ALA A 27 -0.02 -10.80 -10.02
C ALA A 27 0.48 -10.68 -11.47
N LEU A 28 0.36 -9.50 -12.08
CA LEU A 28 0.89 -9.25 -13.42
C LEU A 28 2.43 -9.33 -13.46
N LEU A 29 3.10 -8.77 -12.46
CA LEU A 29 4.55 -8.89 -12.32
C LEU A 29 4.94 -10.35 -12.20
N TRP A 30 4.27 -11.11 -11.30
CA TRP A 30 4.56 -12.52 -11.09
C TRP A 30 4.47 -13.30 -12.40
N MET A 31 3.38 -13.08 -13.15
CA MET A 31 3.15 -13.76 -14.41
C MET A 31 4.18 -13.39 -15.49
N SER A 32 4.73 -12.18 -15.46
CA SER A 32 5.60 -11.65 -16.52
C SER A 32 7.07 -11.98 -16.32
N ILE A 33 7.57 -11.84 -15.08
CA ILE A 33 9.01 -11.92 -14.79
C ILE A 33 9.38 -12.99 -13.77
N GLY A 34 8.38 -13.65 -13.15
CA GLY A 34 8.60 -14.68 -12.14
C GLY A 34 8.37 -14.19 -10.71
N PHE A 35 8.31 -15.14 -9.77
CA PHE A 35 8.01 -14.84 -8.37
C PHE A 35 9.09 -13.99 -7.70
N ALA A 36 10.35 -14.40 -7.82
CA ALA A 36 11.44 -13.83 -7.04
C ALA A 36 11.66 -12.36 -7.39
N GLU A 37 11.63 -12.05 -8.68
CA GLU A 37 11.76 -10.71 -9.24
C GLU A 37 10.59 -9.83 -8.81
N SER A 38 9.37 -10.36 -8.87
CA SER A 38 8.15 -9.65 -8.46
C SER A 38 8.14 -9.36 -6.97
N LEU A 39 8.55 -10.34 -6.15
CA LEU A 39 8.67 -10.18 -4.70
C LEU A 39 9.71 -9.12 -4.36
N LEU A 40 10.87 -9.12 -5.03
CA LEU A 40 11.90 -8.11 -4.84
C LEU A 40 11.35 -6.71 -5.15
N ILE A 41 10.70 -6.53 -6.30
CA ILE A 41 10.09 -5.25 -6.69
C ILE A 41 9.05 -4.82 -5.64
N PHE A 42 8.21 -5.75 -5.18
CA PHE A 42 7.17 -5.45 -4.21
C PHE A 42 7.74 -5.00 -2.85
N VAL A 43 8.78 -5.67 -2.36
CA VAL A 43 9.45 -5.29 -1.10
C VAL A 43 10.16 -3.95 -1.24
N VAL A 44 10.90 -3.72 -2.34
CA VAL A 44 11.58 -2.43 -2.59
C VAL A 44 10.57 -1.30 -2.69
N MET A 45 9.46 -1.50 -3.40
CA MET A 45 8.38 -0.53 -3.51
C MET A 45 7.75 -0.23 -2.14
N GLY A 46 7.50 -1.25 -1.32
CA GLY A 46 7.01 -1.08 0.05
C GLY A 46 7.98 -0.29 0.93
N ALA A 47 9.29 -0.58 0.83
CA ALA A 47 10.32 0.16 1.54
C ALA A 47 10.40 1.62 1.08
N ALA A 48 10.37 1.88 -0.23
CA ALA A 48 10.37 3.22 -0.79
C ALA A 48 9.13 4.03 -0.34
N TYR A 49 7.95 3.40 -0.30
CA TYR A 49 6.75 4.02 0.24
C TYR A 49 6.91 4.38 1.72
N CYS A 50 7.43 3.47 2.55
CA CYS A 50 7.67 3.74 3.98
C CYS A 50 8.64 4.90 4.17
N VAL A 51 9.71 4.95 3.38
CA VAL A 51 10.70 6.04 3.41
C VAL A 51 10.04 7.36 3.00
N GLY A 52 9.32 7.39 1.87
CA GLY A 52 8.64 8.59 1.39
C GLY A 52 7.63 9.12 2.40
N ALA A 53 6.79 8.25 2.95
CA ALA A 53 5.78 8.64 3.91
C ALA A 53 6.37 9.06 5.27
N TYR A 54 7.56 8.58 5.65
CA TYR A 54 8.30 9.11 6.79
C TYR A 54 8.77 10.55 6.53
N PHE A 55 9.30 10.83 5.34
CA PHE A 55 9.74 12.17 4.96
C PHE A 55 8.58 13.17 4.84
N ASP A 56 7.42 12.71 4.37
CA ASP A 56 6.21 13.54 4.25
C ASP A 56 5.55 13.83 5.62
N GLY A 57 6.04 13.21 6.71
CA GLY A 57 5.51 13.41 8.07
C GLY A 57 4.13 12.81 8.30
N GLU A 58 3.56 12.11 7.30
CA GLU A 58 2.27 11.42 7.39
C GLU A 58 2.38 10.07 8.13
N LEU A 59 3.59 9.51 8.21
CA LEU A 59 3.84 8.22 8.83
C LEU A 59 4.57 8.39 10.16
N ASP A 60 3.78 8.43 11.24
CA ASP A 60 4.32 8.29 12.61
C ASP A 60 4.80 6.85 12.81
N LEU A 61 6.04 6.58 12.40
CA LEU A 61 6.69 5.28 12.50
C LEU A 61 6.60 4.69 13.92
N ASN A 62 6.52 5.52 14.95
CA ASN A 62 6.31 5.08 16.33
C ASN A 62 4.96 4.38 16.54
N SER A 63 3.91 4.88 15.88
CA SER A 63 2.57 4.29 15.92
C SER A 63 2.50 3.01 15.08
N TRP A 64 3.20 2.94 13.94
CA TRP A 64 3.27 1.74 13.09
C TRP A 64 4.12 0.61 13.71
N LEU A 65 5.25 0.93 14.34
CA LEU A 65 6.08 -0.04 15.07
C LEU A 65 5.38 -0.59 16.33
N LYS A 66 4.51 0.19 16.98
CA LYS A 66 3.63 -0.32 18.05
C LYS A 66 2.65 -1.39 17.55
N PHE A 67 2.23 -1.35 16.29
CA PHE A 67 1.36 -2.37 15.71
C PHE A 67 2.07 -3.73 15.56
N PHE A 68 3.39 -3.72 15.30
CA PHE A 68 4.20 -4.94 15.28
C PHE A 68 4.74 -5.35 16.66
N ASN A 69 4.78 -4.43 17.62
CA ASN A 69 5.10 -4.70 19.03
C ASN A 69 3.87 -5.17 19.82
N ILE A 70 3.15 -6.15 19.28
CA ILE A 70 2.16 -6.93 20.04
C ILE A 70 2.97 -7.90 20.90
N LYS A 71 2.95 -7.64 22.22
CA LYS A 71 3.51 -8.52 23.25
C LYS A 71 2.58 -9.69 23.52
#